data_AF-A0A1F8G4I9-F1
#
_entry.id   AF-A0A1F8G4I9-F1
#
_cell.length_a   1.000
_cell.length_b   1.000
_cell.length_c   1.000
_cell.angle_alpha   90.00
_cell.angle_beta   90.00
_cell.angle_gamma   90.00
#
_symmetry.space_group_name_H-M   'P 1'
#
loop_
_entity.id
_entity.type
_entity.pdbx_description
1 polymer ?
#
loop_
_entity_poly.entity_id
_entity_poly.type
_entity_poly.pdbx_seq_one_letter_code
_entity_poly.pdbx_strand_id
1 'polypeptide(L)' 'MSKIVRQAHYKMVLETLFGSRARLRLLKFLFRNYPNGYTVSEITKHLQEDRNIVKKEIENFIQIGLLVRGSKAGKKIIEQ' A
#
# COMPACT_ATOMS: atom_id res chain seq x y z
N MET A 1 5.17 -9.36 -29.07
CA MET A 1 4.70 -8.34 -28.11
C MET A 1 5.90 -7.73 -27.39
N SER A 2 6.04 -6.40 -27.36
CA SER A 2 7.20 -5.76 -26.70
C SER A 2 7.13 -5.89 -25.17
N LYS A 3 8.30 -5.86 -24.50
CA LYS A 3 8.42 -5.97 -23.04
C LYS A 3 7.59 -4.90 -22.30
N ILE A 4 7.48 -3.71 -22.88
CA ILE A 4 6.68 -2.59 -22.34
C ILE A 4 5.18 -2.92 -22.35
N VAL A 5 4.67 -3.41 -23.47
CA VAL A 5 3.25 -3.80 -23.62
C VAL A 5 2.90 -4.93 -22.64
N ARG A 6 3.81 -5.90 -22.47
CA ARG A 6 3.63 -7.01 -21.54
C ARG A 6 3.52 -6.53 -20.08
N GLN A 7 4.36 -5.56 -19.68
CA GLN A 7 4.35 -4.99 -18.32
C GLN A 7 3.10 -4.16 -18.02
N ALA A 8 2.62 -3.37 -18.98
CA ALA A 8 1.38 -2.62 -18.85
C ALA A 8 0.17 -3.55 -18.66
N HIS A 9 0.14 -4.65 -19.43
CA HIS A 9 -0.92 -5.66 -19.32
C HIS A 9 -0.92 -6.35 -17.94
N TYR A 10 0.23 -6.79 -17.43
CA TYR A 10 0.30 -7.41 -16.10
C TYR A 10 -0.12 -6.47 -14.97
N LYS A 11 0.24 -5.17 -15.08
CA LYS A 11 -0.20 -4.18 -14.11
C LYS A 11 -1.73 -4.09 -14.07
N MET A 12 -2.38 -4.06 -15.23
CA MET A 12 -3.83 -4.00 -15.34
C MET A 12 -4.50 -5.26 -14.79
N VAL A 13 -3.99 -6.46 -15.12
CA VAL A 13 -4.52 -7.73 -14.59
C VAL A 13 -4.48 -7.76 -13.07
N LEU A 14 -3.38 -7.34 -12.46
CA LEU A 14 -3.28 -7.30 -10.99
C LEU A 14 -4.24 -6.26 -10.40
N GLU A 15 -4.38 -5.09 -11.00
CA GLU A 15 -5.36 -4.10 -10.53
C GLU A 15 -6.79 -4.65 -10.58
N THR A 16 -7.14 -5.42 -11.62
CA THR A 16 -8.43 -6.11 -11.74
C THR A 16 -8.60 -7.18 -10.67
N LEU A 17 -7.60 -8.05 -10.47
CA LEU A 17 -7.67 -9.14 -9.48
C LEU A 17 -7.83 -8.63 -8.05
N PHE A 18 -7.13 -7.57 -7.69
CA PHE A 18 -7.19 -6.98 -6.35
C PHE A 18 -8.38 -6.04 -6.15
N GLY A 19 -9.07 -5.64 -7.24
CA GLY A 19 -10.23 -4.75 -7.22
C GLY A 19 -9.95 -3.32 -6.73
N SER A 20 -8.68 -2.97 -6.50
CA SER A 20 -8.26 -1.67 -5.96
C SER A 20 -6.83 -1.35 -6.38
N ARG A 21 -6.66 -0.24 -7.12
CA ARG A 21 -5.34 0.26 -7.53
C ARG A 21 -4.51 0.70 -6.32
N ALA A 22 -5.15 1.40 -5.38
CA ALA A 22 -4.50 1.87 -4.16
C ALA A 22 -4.02 0.71 -3.29
N ARG A 23 -4.83 -0.37 -3.16
CA ARG A 23 -4.43 -1.61 -2.48
C ARG A 23 -3.16 -2.20 -3.07
N LEU A 24 -3.11 -2.35 -4.40
CA LEU A 24 -1.94 -2.91 -5.07
C LEU A 24 -0.70 -2.04 -4.91
N ARG A 25 -0.86 -0.70 -4.99
CA ARG A 25 0.23 0.25 -4.78
C ARG A 25 0.75 0.20 -3.35
N LEU A 26 -0.15 0.18 -2.37
CA LEU A 26 0.18 0.07 -0.95
C LEU A 26 0.92 -1.24 -0.66
N LEU A 27 0.42 -2.37 -1.17
CA LEU A 27 1.07 -3.67 -0.99
C LEU A 27 2.49 -3.68 -1.59
N LYS A 28 2.65 -3.13 -2.81
CA LYS A 28 3.96 -2.99 -3.46
C LYS A 28 4.91 -2.09 -2.66
N PHE A 29 4.41 -0.99 -2.12
CA PHE A 29 5.20 -0.06 -1.31
C PHE A 29 5.69 -0.75 -0.03
N LEU A 30 4.78 -1.39 0.71
CA LEU A 30 5.11 -2.04 1.98
C LEU A 30 6.09 -3.21 1.77
N PHE A 31 5.87 -4.03 0.74
CA PHE A 31 6.75 -5.15 0.43
C PHE A 31 8.18 -4.70 0.09
N ARG A 32 8.34 -3.62 -0.68
CA ARG A 32 9.66 -3.09 -1.07
C ARG A 32 10.41 -2.41 0.08
N ASN A 33 9.69 -1.93 1.09
CA ASN A 33 10.25 -1.13 2.17
C ASN A 33 10.22 -1.84 3.53
N TYR A 34 9.87 -3.13 3.58
CA TYR A 34 9.93 -3.93 4.79
C TYR A 34 11.38 -4.02 5.30
N PRO A 35 11.64 -3.95 6.63
CA PRO A 35 10.70 -3.95 7.77
C PRO A 35 10.32 -2.55 8.29
N ASN A 36 10.54 -1.50 7.51
CA ASN A 36 10.33 -0.12 7.97
C ASN A 36 8.84 0.17 8.25
N GLY A 37 8.59 0.92 9.31
CA GLY A 37 7.28 1.44 9.64
C GLY A 37 7.07 2.85 9.07
N TYR A 38 5.86 3.13 8.59
CA TYR A 38 5.48 4.41 8.00
C TYR A 38 4.13 4.89 8.53
N THR A 39 4.01 6.18 8.79
CA THR A 39 2.73 6.85 9.08
C THR A 39 1.83 6.90 7.85
N VAL A 40 0.53 7.04 8.05
CA VAL A 40 -0.43 7.19 6.95
C VAL A 40 -0.03 8.38 6.06
N SER A 41 0.40 9.50 6.66
CA SER A 41 0.83 10.71 5.95
C SER A 41 2.06 10.51 5.05
N GLU A 42 3.03 9.70 5.49
CA GLU A 42 4.21 9.38 4.66
C GLU A 42 3.78 8.50 3.47
N ILE A 43 2.95 7.50 3.73
CA ILE A 43 2.45 6.60 2.68
C ILE A 43 1.67 7.38 1.63
N THR A 44 0.76 8.27 2.03
CA THR A 44 -0.03 9.07 1.07
C THR A 44 0.84 9.93 0.18
N LYS A 45 1.91 10.53 0.73
CA LYS A 45 2.87 11.32 -0.06
C LYS A 45 3.65 10.45 -1.04
N HIS A 46 4.10 9.26 -0.62
CA HIS A 46 4.84 8.34 -1.49
C HIS A 46 3.97 7.76 -2.61
N LEU A 47 2.72 7.42 -2.30
CA LEU A 47 1.80 6.82 -3.27
C LEU A 47 1.10 7.84 -4.17
N GLN A 48 1.10 9.12 -3.79
CA GLN A 48 0.29 10.17 -4.41
C GLN A 48 -1.19 9.76 -4.51
N GLU A 49 -1.72 9.23 -3.41
CA GLU A 49 -3.10 8.75 -3.27
C GLU A 49 -3.82 9.54 -2.18
N ASP A 50 -5.15 9.57 -2.25
CA ASP A 50 -5.99 10.21 -1.25
C ASP A 50 -5.82 9.55 0.14
N ARG A 51 -5.79 10.38 1.19
CA ARG A 51 -5.57 9.93 2.58
C ARG A 51 -6.62 8.93 3.03
N ASN A 52 -7.89 9.15 2.68
CA ASN A 52 -8.99 8.29 3.13
C ASN A 52 -8.94 6.94 2.43
N ILE A 53 -8.57 6.92 1.15
CA ILE A 53 -8.36 5.66 0.41
C ILE A 53 -7.22 4.86 1.03
N VAL A 54 -6.08 5.50 1.29
CA VAL A 54 -4.94 4.83 1.93
C VAL A 54 -5.30 4.33 3.33
N LYS A 55 -5.99 5.15 4.13
CA LYS A 55 -6.46 4.75 5.46
C LYS A 55 -7.38 3.54 5.41
N LYS A 56 -8.36 3.53 4.48
CA LYS A 56 -9.26 2.40 4.28
C LYS A 56 -8.51 1.11 3.95
N GLU A 57 -7.55 1.16 3.02
CA GLU A 57 -6.78 -0.04 2.66
C GLU A 57 -5.83 -0.50 3.78
N ILE A 58 -5.26 0.42 4.56
CA ILE A 58 -4.48 0.07 5.76
C ILE A 58 -5.36 -0.66 6.78
N GLU A 59 -6.57 -0.15 7.07
CA GLU A 59 -7.48 -0.84 7.98
C GLU A 59 -7.91 -2.21 7.45
N ASN A 60 -8.19 -2.34 6.15
CA ASN A 60 -8.44 -3.65 5.53
C ASN A 60 -7.27 -4.62 5.75
N PHE A 61 -6.04 -4.15 5.60
CA PHE A 61 -4.83 -4.96 5.82
C PHE A 61 -4.62 -5.34 7.28
N ILE A 62 -4.98 -4.46 8.22
CA ILE A 62 -4.96 -4.79 9.65
C ILE A 62 -6.03 -5.85 9.95
N GLN A 63 -7.25 -5.69 9.42
CA GLN A 63 -8.35 -6.63 9.64
C GLN A 63 -8.01 -8.06 9.19
N ILE A 64 -7.30 -8.22 8.08
CA ILE A 64 -6.86 -9.55 7.60
C ILE A 64 -5.55 -10.03 8.24
N GLY A 65 -4.97 -9.28 9.18
CA GLY A 65 -3.73 -9.64 9.87
C GLY A 65 -2.44 -9.43 9.06
N LEU A 66 -2.49 -8.71 7.93
CA LEU A 66 -1.32 -8.40 7.12
C LEU A 66 -0.45 -7.30 7.75
N LEU A 67 -1.08 -6.34 8.44
CA LEU A 67 -0.40 -5.25 9.13
C LEU A 67 -0.75 -5.21 10.62
N VAL A 68 0.17 -4.66 11.40
CA VAL A 68 -0.04 -4.37 12.82
C VAL A 68 0.12 -2.86 13.06
N ARG A 69 -0.70 -2.31 13.96
CA ARG A 69 -0.51 -0.94 14.45
C ARG A 69 0.78 -0.89 15.25
N GLY A 70 1.60 0.14 15.06
CA GLY A 70 2.76 0.35 15.91
C GLY A 70 2.55 1.45 16.93
N SER A 71 3.38 1.43 17.96
CA SER A 71 3.39 2.41 19.04
C SER A 71 4.58 3.37 18.88
N LYS A 72 4.40 4.62 19.33
CA LYS A 72 5.31 5.77 19.10
C LYS A 72 6.76 5.58 19.56
N ALA A 73 7.09 4.53 20.30
CA ALA A 73 8.45 4.29 20.80
C ALA A 73 9.41 3.68 19.76
N GLY A 74 8.94 3.32 18.55
CA GLY A 74 9.82 2.82 17.51
C GLY A 74 9.07 2.52 16.21
N LYS A 75 8.83 3.58 15.42
CA LYS A 75 8.32 3.56 14.03
C LYS A 75 7.58 2.28 13.61
N LYS A 76 6.28 2.20 13.86
CA LYS A 76 5.30 1.50 13.01
C LYS A 76 3.99 2.31 13.08
N ILE A 77 3.55 2.79 11.92
CA ILE A 77 2.26 3.42 11.58
C ILE A 77 1.59 4.28 12.67
N ILE A 78 1.82 5.60 12.59
CA ILE A 78 1.13 6.61 13.41
C ILE A 78 -0.11 7.12 12.66
N GLU A 79 -1.28 7.00 13.28
CA GLU A 79 -2.44 7.86 13.02
C GLU A 79 -2.22 9.21 13.72
N GLN A 80 -2.40 10.29 12.96
CA GLN A 80 -2.92 11.56 13.45
C GLN A 80 -4.09 11.96 12.55
#